data_AF-A0A536LIT4-F1
#
_entry.id   AF-A0A536LIT4-F1
#
_cell.length_a   1.000
_cell.length_b   1.000
_cell.length_c   1.000
_cell.angle_alpha   90.00
_cell.angle_beta   90.00
_cell.angle_gamma   90.00
#
_symmetry.space_group_name_H-M   'P 1'
#
loop_
_entity.id
_entity.type
_entity.pdbx_description
1 polymer ?
#
loop_
_entity_poly.entity_id
_entity_poly.type
_entity_poly.pdbx_seq_one_letter_code
_entity_poly.pdbx_strand_id
1 'polypeptide(L)'
;MSPEKRGTGDVAVEAARRVLGDGAAISEPRKLAGGAMHDSWAVDGTVDGSSRELVVRVSPAGRADYEKTRREFEVLKVAFGRGVRCPPPIDVGQFESGEDYLVMSRVRGESNPRQLVTSDQYAGARKRLIAQLAEDLARIHQISPDDVAAAPNMRGPAPGEDPLVYHRR
;
A
#
# COMPACT_ATOMS: atom_id res chain seq x y z
N MET A 1 -25.99 -23.85 -5.69
CA MET A 1 -24.51 -23.81 -5.81
C MET A 1 -24.05 -22.52 -5.18
N SER A 2 -23.38 -22.57 -4.02
CA SER A 2 -22.69 -21.37 -3.52
C SER A 2 -21.61 -20.99 -4.52
N PRO A 3 -21.43 -19.72 -4.89
CA PRO A 3 -20.27 -19.30 -5.64
C PRO A 3 -19.02 -19.71 -4.85
N GLU A 4 -18.09 -20.42 -5.49
CA GLU A 4 -16.77 -20.65 -4.89
C GLU A 4 -16.19 -19.29 -4.51
N LYS A 5 -15.75 -19.16 -3.25
CA LYS A 5 -15.13 -17.92 -2.78
C LYS A 5 -13.87 -17.70 -3.60
N ARG A 6 -13.88 -16.66 -4.42
CA ARG A 6 -12.71 -16.19 -5.16
C ARG A 6 -11.54 -15.98 -4.20
N GLY A 7 -10.37 -16.52 -4.54
CA GLY A 7 -9.17 -16.33 -3.72
C GLY A 7 -8.64 -14.90 -3.88
N THR A 8 -8.16 -14.29 -2.79
CA THR A 8 -7.54 -12.96 -2.87
C THR A 8 -6.27 -12.93 -3.74
N GLY A 9 -5.65 -14.08 -3.99
CA GLY A 9 -4.56 -14.23 -4.97
C GLY A 9 -5.03 -14.02 -6.41
N ASP A 10 -6.20 -14.55 -6.78
CA ASP A 10 -6.78 -14.36 -8.11
C ASP A 10 -7.15 -12.89 -8.34
N VAL A 11 -7.67 -12.24 -7.30
CA VAL A 11 -7.95 -10.80 -7.29
C VAL A 11 -6.66 -10.00 -7.48
N ALA A 12 -5.57 -10.41 -6.82
CA ALA A 12 -4.28 -9.75 -6.98
C ALA A 12 -3.73 -9.84 -8.41
N VAL A 13 -3.87 -11.00 -9.07
CA VAL A 13 -3.47 -11.17 -10.48
C VAL A 13 -4.32 -10.30 -11.41
N GLU A 14 -5.63 -10.20 -11.18
CA GLU A 14 -6.50 -9.34 -12.01
C GLU A 14 -6.16 -7.86 -11.83
N ALA A 15 -5.95 -7.40 -10.59
CA ALA A 15 -5.52 -6.04 -10.32
C ALA A 15 -4.16 -5.73 -10.96
N ALA A 16 -3.20 -6.66 -10.92
CA ALA A 16 -1.93 -6.53 -11.63
C ALA A 16 -2.14 -6.44 -13.16
N ARG A 17 -3.08 -7.20 -13.72
CA ARG A 17 -3.42 -7.15 -15.15
C ARG A 17 -4.02 -5.81 -15.56
N ARG A 18 -4.86 -5.18 -14.72
CA ARG A 18 -5.38 -3.82 -14.98
C ARG A 18 -4.27 -2.79 -15.12
N VAL A 19 -3.18 -2.96 -14.36
CA VAL A 19 -2.01 -2.06 -14.39
C VAL A 19 -1.06 -2.36 -15.54
N LEU A 20 -0.80 -3.64 -15.82
CA LEU A 20 0.21 -4.07 -16.78
C LEU A 20 -0.34 -4.29 -18.20
N GLY A 21 -1.66 -4.34 -18.36
CA GLY A 21 -2.35 -4.61 -19.61
C GLY A 21 -2.64 -6.11 -19.85
N ASP A 22 -3.63 -6.38 -20.71
CA ASP A 22 -4.13 -7.74 -20.96
C ASP A 22 -3.09 -8.68 -21.60
N GLY A 23 -2.10 -8.13 -22.31
CA GLY A 23 -1.01 -8.88 -22.93
C GLY A 23 0.14 -9.22 -21.98
N ALA A 24 0.11 -8.75 -20.72
CA ALA A 24 1.20 -9.00 -19.78
C ALA A 24 1.26 -10.48 -19.36
N ALA A 25 2.47 -11.04 -19.36
CA ALA A 25 2.73 -12.33 -18.73
C ALA A 25 2.86 -12.11 -17.21
N ILE A 26 1.90 -12.61 -16.43
CA ILE A 26 1.82 -12.43 -14.98
C ILE A 26 2.20 -13.73 -14.27
N SER A 27 3.06 -13.65 -13.27
CA SER A 27 3.49 -14.79 -12.46
C SER A 27 2.36 -15.32 -11.56
N GLU A 28 2.56 -16.50 -10.99
CA GLU A 28 1.77 -16.91 -9.84
C GLU A 28 1.93 -15.90 -8.69
N PRO A 29 0.84 -15.50 -8.02
CA PRO A 29 0.89 -14.54 -6.93
C PRO A 29 1.46 -15.20 -5.68
N ARG A 30 2.45 -14.57 -5.06
CA ARG A 30 3.06 -15.06 -3.81
C ARG A 30 2.54 -14.27 -2.61
N LYS A 31 1.92 -14.97 -1.66
CA LYS A 31 1.44 -14.33 -0.43
C LYS A 31 2.60 -13.77 0.38
N LEU A 32 2.48 -12.52 0.81
CA LEU A 32 3.43 -11.87 1.70
C LEU A 32 2.94 -11.95 3.14
N ALA A 33 3.87 -12.09 4.07
CA ALA A 33 3.56 -12.05 5.48
C ALA A 33 3.18 -10.62 5.90
N GLY A 34 2.18 -10.50 6.78
CA GLY A 34 1.70 -9.22 7.30
C GLY A 34 0.37 -8.79 6.69
N GLY A 35 -0.55 -8.38 7.56
CA GLY A 35 -1.91 -7.97 7.20
C GLY A 35 -2.94 -8.60 8.12
N ALA A 36 -3.44 -7.84 9.10
CA ALA A 36 -4.60 -8.25 9.88
C ALA A 36 -5.91 -7.95 9.12
N MET A 37 -5.90 -6.89 8.30
CA MET A 37 -7.09 -6.33 7.64
C MET A 37 -7.20 -6.70 6.16
N HIS A 38 -6.08 -6.89 5.48
CA HIS A 38 -6.00 -7.18 4.04
C HIS A 38 -4.91 -8.24 3.78
N ASP A 39 -5.04 -8.96 2.67
CA ASP A 39 -3.98 -9.81 2.17
C ASP A 39 -3.02 -9.00 1.29
N SER A 40 -1.72 -9.26 1.39
CA SER A 40 -0.71 -8.63 0.54
C SER A 40 -0.05 -9.68 -0.34
N TRP A 41 0.05 -9.42 -1.64
CA TRP A 41 0.55 -10.35 -2.63
C TRP A 41 1.69 -9.72 -3.42
N ALA A 42 2.78 -10.47 -3.60
CA ALA A 42 3.81 -10.19 -4.56
C ALA A 42 3.38 -10.75 -5.92
N VAL A 43 3.35 -9.90 -6.94
CA VAL A 43 2.99 -10.28 -8.31
C VAL A 43 4.04 -9.71 -9.26
N ASP A 44 4.64 -10.58 -10.07
CA ASP A 44 5.64 -10.16 -11.06
C ASP A 44 5.01 -10.24 -12.45
N GLY A 45 5.30 -9.26 -13.30
CA GLY A 45 4.76 -9.24 -14.65
C GLY A 45 5.78 -8.76 -15.67
N THR A 46 5.62 -9.21 -16.91
CA THR A 46 6.41 -8.74 -18.05
C THR A 46 5.48 -8.22 -19.14
N VAL A 47 5.71 -6.99 -19.56
CA VAL A 47 4.99 -6.32 -20.66
C VAL A 47 6.02 -5.66 -21.57
N ASP A 48 5.91 -5.88 -22.89
CA ASP A 48 6.82 -5.34 -23.91
C ASP A 48 8.31 -5.55 -23.57
N GLY A 49 8.65 -6.73 -23.06
CA GLY A 49 10.02 -7.08 -22.64
C GLY A 49 10.50 -6.43 -21.35
N SER A 50 9.69 -5.59 -20.69
CA SER A 50 10.01 -4.94 -19.42
C SER A 50 9.38 -5.68 -18.24
N SER A 51 10.21 -6.06 -17.27
CA SER A 51 9.74 -6.67 -16.02
C SER A 51 9.30 -5.63 -15.00
N ARG A 52 8.20 -5.90 -14.31
CA ARG A 52 7.62 -5.11 -13.21
C ARG A 52 7.38 -6.02 -12.02
N GLU A 53 7.84 -5.57 -10.85
CA GLU A 53 7.57 -6.24 -9.57
C GLU A 53 6.53 -5.42 -8.82
N LEU A 54 5.40 -6.04 -8.49
CA LEU A 54 4.27 -5.39 -7.83
C LEU A 54 4.02 -5.97 -6.44
N VAL A 55 3.46 -5.13 -5.57
CA VAL A 55 2.72 -5.55 -4.38
C VAL A 55 1.28 -5.15 -4.58
N VAL A 56 0.37 -6.11 -4.42
CA VAL A 56 -1.08 -5.91 -4.48
C VAL A 56 -1.66 -6.21 -3.11
N ARG A 57 -2.21 -5.19 -2.46
CA ARG A 57 -3.04 -5.35 -1.25
C ARG A 57 -4.48 -5.58 -1.69
N VAL A 58 -5.14 -6.59 -1.14
CA VAL A 58 -6.53 -6.95 -1.45
C VAL A 58 -7.33 -7.03 -0.16
N SER A 59 -8.44 -6.30 -0.08
CA SER A 59 -9.44 -6.48 0.96
C SER A 59 -10.61 -7.31 0.41
N PRO A 60 -11.00 -8.42 1.06
CA PRO A 60 -12.07 -9.28 0.57
C PRO A 60 -13.45 -8.61 0.64
N ALA A 61 -14.41 -9.08 -0.16
CA ALA A 61 -15.73 -8.46 -0.41
C ALA A 61 -16.67 -8.24 0.80
N GLY A 62 -16.30 -8.67 2.01
CA GLY A 62 -17.04 -8.35 3.26
C GLY A 62 -16.25 -7.50 4.25
N ARG A 63 -15.03 -7.10 3.88
CA ARG A 63 -14.10 -6.30 4.70
C ARG A 63 -13.51 -5.11 3.92
N ALA A 64 -13.83 -5.01 2.63
CA ALA A 64 -13.41 -3.89 1.79
C ALA A 64 -14.06 -2.59 2.27
N ASP A 65 -13.27 -1.53 2.25
CA ASP A 65 -13.68 -0.16 2.47
C ASP A 65 -12.96 0.67 1.41
N TYR A 66 -13.57 0.71 0.22
CA TYR A 66 -12.92 1.28 -0.95
C TYR A 66 -12.58 2.75 -0.75
N GLU A 67 -13.43 3.52 -0.05
CA GLU A 67 -13.16 4.92 0.24
C GLU A 67 -11.96 5.09 1.18
N LYS A 68 -11.79 4.20 2.17
CA LYS A 68 -10.58 4.15 2.99
C LYS A 68 -9.36 3.78 2.16
N THR A 69 -9.44 2.75 1.32
CA THR A 69 -8.33 2.30 0.45
C THR A 69 -7.92 3.38 -0.55
N ARG A 70 -8.88 4.10 -1.14
CA ARG A 70 -8.65 5.26 -2.01
C ARG A 70 -8.01 6.42 -1.25
N ARG A 71 -8.42 6.69 -0.02
CA ARG A 71 -7.76 7.67 0.86
C ARG A 71 -6.30 7.31 1.13
N GLU A 72 -6.03 6.05 1.44
CA GLU A 72 -4.66 5.54 1.63
C GLU A 72 -3.81 5.75 0.36
N PHE A 73 -4.36 5.44 -0.83
CA PHE A 73 -3.68 5.66 -2.11
C PHE A 73 -3.32 7.13 -2.35
N GLU A 74 -4.27 8.05 -2.20
CA GLU A 74 -4.04 9.48 -2.48
C GLU A 74 -3.01 10.09 -1.51
N VAL A 75 -3.08 9.74 -0.22
CA VAL A 75 -2.08 10.18 0.77
C VAL A 75 -0.71 9.60 0.45
N LEU A 76 -0.63 8.31 0.09
CA LEU A 76 0.62 7.66 -0.26
C LEU A 76 1.24 8.27 -1.52
N LYS A 77 0.42 8.65 -2.50
CA LYS A 77 0.84 9.29 -3.76
C LYS A 77 1.49 10.65 -3.49
N VAL A 78 0.87 11.47 -2.64
CA VAL A 78 1.42 12.77 -2.22
C VAL A 78 2.70 12.58 -1.42
N ALA A 79 2.72 11.65 -0.46
CA ALA A 79 3.91 11.35 0.33
C ALA A 79 5.10 10.92 -0.54
N PHE A 80 4.87 10.01 -1.49
CA PHE A 80 5.87 9.60 -2.47
C PHE A 80 6.37 10.79 -3.30
N GLY A 81 5.45 11.61 -3.82
CA GLY A 81 5.78 12.82 -4.59
C GLY A 81 6.62 13.85 -3.81
N ARG A 82 6.53 13.85 -2.48
CA ARG A 82 7.37 14.68 -1.59
C ARG A 82 8.66 14.01 -1.12
N GLY A 83 9.00 12.86 -1.68
CA GLY A 83 10.24 12.15 -1.40
C GLY A 83 10.26 11.40 -0.07
N VAL A 84 9.10 11.11 0.53
CA VAL A 84 9.00 10.14 1.62
C VAL A 84 9.43 8.77 1.08
N ARG A 85 10.29 8.05 1.80
CA ARG A 85 10.70 6.68 1.43
C ARG A 85 9.55 5.68 1.65
N CYS A 86 8.64 5.61 0.68
CA CYS A 86 7.55 4.66 0.64
C CYS A 86 7.46 3.97 -0.75
N PRO A 87 6.74 2.84 -0.86
CA PRO A 87 6.49 2.20 -2.14
C PRO A 87 5.73 3.15 -3.09
N PRO A 88 6.16 3.30 -4.36
CA PRO A 88 5.41 4.07 -5.35
C PRO A 88 4.01 3.47 -5.56
N PRO A 89 2.92 4.22 -5.27
CA PRO A 89 1.57 3.77 -5.60
C PRO A 89 1.34 3.84 -7.11
N ILE A 90 0.61 2.85 -7.65
CA ILE A 90 0.35 2.74 -9.09
C ILE A 90 -1.13 2.84 -9.38
N ASP A 91 -1.96 2.04 -8.71
CA ASP A 91 -3.41 1.99 -8.97
C ASP A 91 -4.19 1.62 -7.70
N VAL A 92 -5.47 1.99 -7.67
CA VAL A 92 -6.43 1.64 -6.63
C VAL A 92 -7.79 1.40 -7.28
N GLY A 93 -8.52 0.38 -6.83
CA GLY A 93 -9.81 0.07 -7.45
C GLY A 93 -10.67 -0.86 -6.62
N GLN A 94 -11.87 -1.09 -7.12
CA GLN A 94 -12.81 -2.07 -6.60
C GLN A 94 -13.33 -2.94 -7.75
N PHE A 95 -13.59 -4.21 -7.46
CA PHE A 95 -14.26 -5.14 -8.36
C PHE A 95 -15.76 -5.15 -8.07
N GLU A 96 -16.57 -5.50 -9.08
CA GLU A 96 -18.03 -5.65 -8.92
C GLU A 96 -18.39 -6.74 -7.90
N SER A 97 -17.50 -7.72 -7.72
CA SER A 97 -17.59 -8.76 -6.69
C SER A 97 -17.39 -8.23 -5.26
N GLY A 98 -16.95 -6.98 -5.10
CA GLY A 98 -16.90 -6.25 -3.82
C GLY A 98 -15.51 -6.11 -3.21
N GLU A 99 -14.48 -6.81 -3.70
CA GLU A 99 -13.10 -6.65 -3.26
C GLU A 99 -12.53 -5.30 -3.69
N ASP A 100 -11.79 -4.65 -2.81
CA ASP A 100 -10.94 -3.52 -3.16
C ASP A 100 -9.47 -3.93 -3.24
N TYR A 101 -8.68 -3.14 -3.95
CA TYR A 101 -7.25 -3.35 -4.06
C TYR A 101 -6.46 -2.04 -4.11
N LEU A 102 -5.19 -2.16 -3.74
CA LEU A 102 -4.15 -1.13 -3.91
C LEU A 102 -2.90 -1.78 -4.52
N VAL A 103 -2.50 -1.31 -5.70
CA VAL A 103 -1.28 -1.75 -6.40
C VAL A 103 -0.16 -0.74 -6.17
N MET A 104 1.02 -1.25 -5.80
CA MET A 104 2.24 -0.48 -5.62
C MET A 104 3.41 -1.17 -6.31
N SER A 105 4.44 -0.41 -6.66
CA SER A 105 5.74 -1.00 -7.02
C SER A 105 6.31 -1.74 -5.81
N ARG A 106 6.87 -2.93 -6.02
CA ARG A 106 7.51 -3.69 -4.95
C ARG A 106 8.88 -3.08 -4.63
N VAL A 107 9.06 -2.67 -3.38
CA VAL A 107 10.36 -2.25 -2.86
C VAL A 107 11.04 -3.47 -2.24
N ARG A 108 12.24 -3.80 -2.71
CA ARG A 108 13.05 -4.88 -2.14
C ARG A 108 13.63 -4.43 -0.80
N GLY A 109 13.58 -5.31 0.19
CA GLY A 109 14.09 -5.04 1.51
C GLY A 109 13.66 -6.09 2.53
N GLU A 110 13.94 -5.79 3.79
CA GLU A 110 13.58 -6.62 4.93
C GLU A 110 12.59 -5.85 5.81
N SER A 111 11.55 -6.54 6.25
CA SER A 111 10.50 -6.00 7.13
C SER A 111 10.41 -6.74 8.46
N ASN A 112 11.17 -7.83 8.64
CA ASN A 112 11.20 -8.58 9.90
C ASN A 112 11.96 -7.77 10.97
N PRO A 113 11.28 -7.30 12.03
CA PRO A 113 11.91 -6.43 13.02
C PRO A 113 13.03 -7.14 13.79
N ARG A 114 12.86 -8.44 14.07
CA ARG A 114 13.91 -9.22 14.75
C ARG A 114 15.16 -9.27 13.89
N GLN A 115 15.04 -9.61 12.61
CA GLN A 115 16.19 -9.63 11.69
C GLN A 115 16.88 -8.26 11.61
N LEU A 116 16.11 -7.19 11.41
CA LEU A 116 16.64 -5.82 11.30
C LEU A 116 17.42 -5.39 12.56
N VAL A 117 16.93 -5.76 13.74
CA VAL A 117 17.52 -5.36 15.02
C VAL A 117 18.73 -6.23 15.39
N THR A 118 18.67 -7.54 15.17
CA THR A 118 19.68 -8.47 15.72
C THR A 118 20.73 -8.95 14.72
N SER A 119 20.43 -8.97 13.41
CA SER A 119 21.35 -9.55 12.42
C SER A 119 22.51 -8.61 12.06
N ASP A 120 23.73 -9.13 12.01
CA ASP A 120 24.93 -8.36 11.65
C ASP A 120 24.90 -7.84 10.21
N GLN A 121 24.17 -8.53 9.31
CA GLN A 121 23.99 -8.08 7.93
C GLN A 121 23.37 -6.67 7.83
N TYR A 122 22.62 -6.24 8.86
CA TYR A 122 21.97 -4.93 8.91
C TYR A 122 22.67 -3.93 9.84
N ALA A 123 23.87 -4.23 10.36
CA ALA A 123 24.60 -3.33 11.26
C ALA A 123 24.85 -1.95 10.63
N GLY A 124 25.17 -1.90 9.33
CA GLY A 124 25.32 -0.65 8.59
C GLY A 124 24.01 0.13 8.43
N ALA A 125 22.89 -0.57 8.18
CA ALA A 125 21.58 0.05 8.07
C ALA A 125 21.12 0.67 9.39
N ARG A 126 21.31 -0.04 10.52
CA ARG A 126 20.96 0.46 11.86
C ARG A 126 21.64 1.78 12.22
N LYS A 127 22.87 2.02 11.75
CA LYS A 127 23.59 3.30 11.96
C LYS A 127 22.89 4.50 11.32
N ARG A 128 22.11 4.29 10.25
CA ARG A 128 21.42 5.38 9.52
C ARG A 128 19.92 5.41 9.77
N LEU A 129 19.34 4.29 10.21
CA LEU A 129 17.89 4.10 10.29
C LEU A 129 17.17 5.23 11.04
N ILE A 130 17.68 5.66 12.19
CA ILE A 130 17.03 6.72 12.99
C ILE A 130 17.00 8.06 12.25
N ALA A 131 18.13 8.47 11.66
CA ALA A 131 18.19 9.71 10.87
C ALA A 131 17.22 9.65 9.68
N GLN A 132 17.16 8.50 9.02
CA GLN A 132 16.24 8.28 7.90
C GLN A 132 14.78 8.35 8.35
N LEU A 133 14.40 7.67 9.43
CA LEU A 133 13.03 7.76 9.96
C LEU A 133 12.65 9.19 10.34
N ALA A 134 13.57 9.96 10.93
CA ALA A 134 13.35 11.36 11.27
C ALA A 134 13.14 12.23 10.03
N GLU A 135 13.94 12.05 8.97
CA GLU A 135 13.76 12.76 7.70
C GLU A 135 12.40 12.46 7.07
N ASP A 136 11.98 11.20 7.03
CA ASP A 136 10.68 10.83 6.43
C ASP A 136 9.52 11.36 7.26
N LEU A 137 9.63 11.30 8.59
CA LEU A 137 8.62 11.88 9.48
C LEU A 137 8.51 13.40 9.28
N ALA A 138 9.64 14.10 9.14
CA ALA A 138 9.65 15.52 8.85
C ALA A 138 8.99 15.84 7.49
N ARG A 139 9.23 15.03 6.45
CA ARG A 139 8.56 15.17 5.14
C ARG A 139 7.05 14.94 5.25
N ILE A 140 6.63 13.93 6.02
CA ILE A 140 5.21 13.65 6.26
C ILE A 140 4.54 14.84 6.94
N HIS A 141 5.16 15.42 7.96
CA HIS A 141 4.62 16.58 8.69
C HIS A 141 4.53 17.86 7.85
N GLN A 142 5.19 17.92 6.70
CA GLN A 142 5.05 19.06 5.78
C GLN A 142 3.83 18.92 4.87
N ILE A 143 3.23 17.74 4.74
CA ILE A 143 2.04 17.51 3.92
C ILE A 143 0.85 18.18 4.59
N SER A 144 0.29 19.19 3.93
CA SER A 144 -0.91 19.89 4.38
C SER A 144 -2.17 19.16 3.91
N PRO A 145 -3.34 19.38 4.55
CA PRO A 145 -4.61 18.84 4.07
C PRO A 145 -4.92 19.21 2.61
N ASP A 146 -4.51 20.41 2.16
CA ASP A 146 -4.74 20.86 0.79
C ASP A 146 -3.95 20.05 -0.24
N ASP A 147 -2.77 19.55 0.14
CA ASP A 147 -1.96 18.69 -0.73
C ASP A 147 -2.65 17.36 -1.03
N VAL A 148 -3.53 16.91 -0.12
CA VAL A 148 -4.27 15.65 -0.20
C VAL A 148 -5.77 15.87 -0.43
N ALA A 149 -6.17 17.00 -1.04
CA ALA A 149 -7.58 17.32 -1.29
C ALA A 149 -8.32 16.27 -2.14
N ALA A 150 -7.60 15.48 -2.94
CA ALA A 150 -8.17 14.37 -3.72
C ALA A 150 -8.55 13.14 -2.85
N ALA A 151 -7.97 13.03 -1.66
CA ALA A 151 -8.23 11.93 -0.74
C ALA A 151 -9.64 12.08 -0.13
N PRO A 152 -10.54 11.10 -0.30
CA PRO A 152 -11.89 11.21 0.22
C PRO A 152 -11.91 11.21 1.74
N ASN A 153 -12.93 11.85 2.31
CA ASN A 153 -13.28 11.70 3.72
C ASN A 153 -12.09 11.97 4.67
N MET A 154 -11.20 12.89 4.29
CA MET A 154 -10.18 13.47 5.15
C MET A 154 -10.86 14.35 6.20
N ARG A 155 -11.49 13.70 7.19
CA ARG A 155 -12.09 14.39 8.33
C ARG A 155 -11.01 14.60 9.38
N GLY A 156 -10.88 15.83 9.86
CA GLY A 156 -10.07 16.18 11.01
C GLY A 156 -10.88 17.01 12.00
N PRO A 157 -10.36 17.18 13.23
CA PRO A 157 -10.90 18.16 14.17
C PRO A 157 -10.96 19.55 13.52
N ALA A 158 -11.99 20.33 13.85
CA ALA A 158 -12.03 21.73 13.45
C ALA A 158 -10.83 22.51 14.06
N PRO A 159 -10.41 23.65 13.48
CA PRO A 159 -9.39 24.49 14.11
C PRO A 159 -9.76 24.82 15.56
N GLY A 160 -8.87 24.49 16.50
CA GLY A 160 -9.08 24.68 17.95
C GLY A 160 -9.80 23.52 18.67
N GLU A 161 -10.24 22.49 17.94
CA GLU A 161 -10.77 21.27 18.55
C GLU A 161 -9.62 20.29 18.87
N ASP A 162 -9.68 19.66 20.04
CA ASP A 162 -8.66 18.69 20.45
C ASP A 162 -8.76 17.42 19.58
N PRO A 163 -7.70 17.07 18.81
CA PRO A 163 -7.69 15.88 17.98
C PRO A 163 -7.93 14.58 18.77
N LEU A 164 -7.45 14.51 20.02
CA LEU A 164 -7.62 13.33 20.88
C LEU A 164 -9.07 13.17 21.34
N VAL A 165 -9.82 14.28 21.45
CA VAL A 165 -11.25 14.26 21.79
C VAL A 165 -12.08 13.91 20.55
N TYR A 166 -11.71 14.47 19.38
CA TYR A 166 -12.38 14.22 18.11
C TYR A 166 -12.39 12.73 17.73
N HIS A 167 -11.26 12.04 17.87
CA HIS A 167 -11.11 10.63 17.47
C HIS A 167 -11.58 9.61 18.52
N ARG A 168 -12.07 10.04 19.69
CA ARG A 168 -12.64 9.14 20.72
C ARG A 168 -14.14 8.87 20.57
N ARG A 169 -14.80 9.54 19.61
CA ARG A 169 -16.23 9.38 19.30
C ARG A 169 -16.43 8.39 18.16
#